data_AF-A0A2D4ZWK2-F1
#
_entry.id   AF-A0A2D4ZWK2-F1
#
_cell.length_a   1.000
_cell.length_b   1.000
_cell.length_c   1.000
_cell.angle_alpha   90.00
_cell.angle_beta   90.00
_cell.angle_gamma   90.00
#
_symmetry.space_group_name_H-M   'P 1'
#
loop_
_entity.id
_entity.type
_entity.pdbx_description
1 polymer ?
#
loop_
_entity_poly.entity_id
_entity_poly.type
_entity_poly.pdbx_seq_one_letter_code
_entity_poly.pdbx_strand_id
1 'polypeptide(L)'
;MPSNQDIASKLREVFQLMQLAGENRFKAIAFDKAALTVDGMSDDINEYINNKNLTDIKGIGKSIAEDIYAYAETGKMPVLEAFREKIPPGLLKWTEISGLGPKNILKIHETFGITEIEELKELINNGELAKLPGLGGKSAEKIQKSIEWMEKYDERCRLDEAQKIADDIYASLKDLEGVQQIELAGSLRRSKETIGDIDILIAADEKHIPGLFEVFTNHGRVTEVLGKGDTKSSVRTTDGRQVDLRIVKPENFAAALMYFTGSKEHNVELRSRARNKGMSLNEYGLYKLKEDGETDWDSPQDFKTEADIYKLLDLNFVPPELREDRGEFEIFETQKEIDLVTDDDIRGVIHAHSTWSDGKFSIKEMAEACIERGYEYLGITDHSQTAAYAGGLKPDEVKQQWDEIDALNEGFKSSGTNFVIFKGIESDILADGSLDYEDDILEGFDFVIASVHQSLEMPENKMMERFRNAIKNPYTRMIGHPTGRLLLKREESKIDLNELVVLAAEHNTAIEINANPRRLDLDWKFGNKAKEVGMMTSINPDAHNIDGIDLMSYGVRIARKGKYEKERVLNTKSAEEVKAFFEAR
;
A
#
# COMPACT_ATOMS: atom_id res chain seq x y z
N MET A 1 19.63 -0.27 20.38
CA MET A 1 18.27 -0.06 20.91
C MET A 1 17.29 -0.47 19.83
N PRO A 2 16.07 -0.91 20.16
CA PRO A 2 15.09 -1.31 19.15
C PRO A 2 14.71 -0.12 18.25
N SER A 3 14.42 -0.40 16.98
CA SER A 3 13.89 0.59 16.05
C SER A 3 12.40 0.87 16.30
N ASN A 4 11.86 1.91 15.67
CA ASN A 4 10.41 2.16 15.64
C ASN A 4 9.66 0.92 15.13
N GLN A 5 10.14 0.31 14.04
CA GLN A 5 9.53 -0.89 13.45
C GLN A 5 9.56 -2.09 14.41
N ASP A 6 10.67 -2.29 15.14
CA ASP A 6 10.78 -3.36 16.15
C ASP A 6 9.71 -3.21 17.23
N ILE A 7 9.57 -2.00 17.78
CA ILE A 7 8.58 -1.71 18.83
C ILE A 7 7.15 -1.87 18.29
N ALA A 8 6.87 -1.30 17.11
CA ALA A 8 5.56 -1.40 16.49
C ALA A 8 5.14 -2.85 16.24
N SER A 9 6.07 -3.68 15.76
CA SER A 9 5.85 -5.11 15.55
C SER A 9 5.47 -5.83 16.85
N LYS A 10 6.18 -5.57 17.95
CA LYS A 10 5.86 -6.16 19.26
C LYS A 10 4.51 -5.71 19.81
N LEU A 11 4.17 -4.43 19.67
CA LEU A 11 2.87 -3.92 20.10
C LEU A 11 1.71 -4.53 19.30
N ARG A 12 1.90 -4.75 17.99
CA ARG A 12 0.91 -5.41 17.12
C ARG A 12 0.70 -6.87 17.53
N GLU A 13 1.77 -7.57 17.91
CA GLU A 13 1.70 -8.93 18.43
C GLU A 13 0.89 -9.00 19.74
N VAL A 14 1.12 -8.05 20.67
CA VAL A 14 0.32 -7.96 21.91
C VAL A 14 -1.16 -7.81 21.60
N PHE A 15 -1.51 -6.93 20.65
CA PHE A 15 -2.91 -6.75 20.24
C PHE A 15 -3.56 -8.05 19.77
N GLN A 16 -2.88 -8.81 18.90
CA GLN A 16 -3.40 -10.07 18.38
C GLN A 16 -3.61 -11.12 19.49
N LEU A 17 -2.63 -11.25 20.39
CA LEU A 17 -2.74 -12.17 21.53
C LEU A 17 -3.86 -11.77 22.49
N MET A 18 -4.06 -10.48 22.75
CA MET A 18 -5.18 -10.00 23.57
C MET A 18 -6.54 -10.31 22.93
N GLN A 19 -6.67 -10.17 21.60
CA GLN A 19 -7.90 -10.56 20.89
C GLN A 19 -8.19 -12.05 21.08
N LEU A 20 -7.16 -12.89 20.97
CA LEU A 20 -7.29 -14.32 21.11
C LEU A 20 -7.60 -14.74 22.56
N ALA A 21 -7.02 -14.06 23.55
CA ALA A 21 -7.29 -14.26 24.98
C ALA A 21 -8.72 -13.88 25.42
N GLY A 22 -9.51 -13.24 24.54
CA GLY A 22 -10.81 -12.69 24.90
C GLY A 22 -10.73 -11.52 25.87
N GLU A 23 -9.59 -10.81 25.89
CA GLU A 23 -9.38 -9.65 26.74
C GLU A 23 -10.27 -8.48 26.34
N ASN A 24 -10.31 -7.46 27.21
CA ASN A 24 -11.10 -6.27 26.96
C ASN A 24 -10.72 -5.61 25.61
N ARG A 25 -11.69 -5.51 24.70
CA ARG A 25 -11.53 -4.94 23.35
C ARG A 25 -10.87 -3.55 23.35
N PHE A 26 -11.19 -2.69 24.31
CA PHE A 26 -10.61 -1.35 24.39
C PHE A 26 -9.13 -1.38 24.74
N LYS A 27 -8.70 -2.32 25.61
CA LYS A 27 -7.28 -2.50 25.93
C LYS A 27 -6.50 -3.02 24.73
N ALA A 28 -7.03 -4.03 24.04
CA ALA A 28 -6.41 -4.57 22.83
C ALA A 28 -6.22 -3.46 21.77
N ILE A 29 -7.27 -2.68 21.49
CA ILE A 29 -7.20 -1.57 20.52
C ILE A 29 -6.15 -0.51 20.91
N ALA A 30 -5.87 -0.30 22.19
CA ALA A 30 -4.86 0.65 22.62
C ALA A 30 -3.44 0.23 22.15
N PHE A 31 -3.12 -1.08 22.20
CA PHE A 31 -1.85 -1.61 21.69
C PHE A 31 -1.74 -1.51 20.16
N ASP A 32 -2.84 -1.78 19.44
CA ASP A 32 -2.92 -1.63 17.98
C ASP A 32 -2.66 -0.17 17.55
N LYS A 33 -3.30 0.79 18.23
CA LYS A 33 -3.08 2.23 18.00
C LYS A 33 -1.64 2.65 18.29
N ALA A 34 -1.08 2.20 19.41
CA ALA A 34 0.31 2.48 19.74
C ALA A 34 1.26 1.89 18.68
N ALA A 35 1.02 0.67 18.22
CA ALA A 35 1.79 0.05 17.14
C ALA A 35 1.78 0.89 15.86
N LEU A 36 0.59 1.32 15.42
CA LEU A 36 0.44 2.17 14.23
C LEU A 36 1.10 3.54 14.39
N THR A 37 0.98 4.13 15.58
CA THR A 37 1.61 5.42 15.89
C THR A 37 3.12 5.30 15.78
N VAL A 38 3.71 4.31 16.47
CA VAL A 38 5.16 4.10 16.47
C VAL A 38 5.68 3.75 15.07
N ASP A 39 4.98 2.89 14.31
CA ASP A 39 5.32 2.58 12.91
C ASP A 39 5.23 3.82 11.99
N GLY A 40 4.47 4.83 12.40
CA GLY A 40 4.23 6.05 11.64
C GLY A 40 5.06 7.26 12.03
N MET A 41 5.85 7.16 13.10
CA MET A 41 6.67 8.26 13.58
C MET A 41 7.81 8.58 12.60
N SER A 42 7.99 9.88 12.35
CA SER A 42 9.16 10.44 11.65
C SER A 42 10.40 10.47 12.55
N ASP A 43 10.18 10.68 13.85
CA ASP A 43 11.23 10.81 14.85
C ASP A 43 11.68 9.44 15.35
N ASP A 44 12.95 9.31 15.73
CA ASP A 44 13.45 8.11 16.41
C ASP A 44 12.79 8.01 17.80
N ILE A 45 12.03 6.94 18.03
CA ILE A 45 11.39 6.68 19.32
C ILE A 45 12.40 6.62 20.47
N ASN A 46 13.67 6.32 20.18
CA ASN A 46 14.73 6.32 21.18
C ASN A 46 14.96 7.70 21.80
N GLU A 47 14.65 8.80 21.10
CA GLU A 47 14.70 10.14 21.69
C GLU A 47 13.69 10.27 22.85
N TYR A 48 12.46 9.78 22.62
CA TYR A 48 11.40 9.78 23.63
C TYR A 48 11.65 8.77 24.77
N ILE A 49 12.31 7.66 24.43
CA ILE A 49 12.76 6.67 25.43
C ILE A 49 13.79 7.30 26.36
N ASN A 50 14.82 7.93 25.80
CA ASN A 50 15.91 8.55 26.55
C ASN A 50 15.43 9.72 27.41
N ASN A 51 14.50 10.53 26.88
CA ASN A 51 13.92 11.68 27.59
C ASN A 51 12.78 11.31 28.56
N LYS A 52 12.41 10.02 28.65
CA LYS A 52 11.35 9.50 29.51
C LYS A 52 10.00 10.18 29.33
N ASN A 53 9.63 10.49 28.09
CA ASN A 53 8.41 11.21 27.75
C ASN A 53 7.59 10.53 26.65
N LEU A 54 7.61 9.19 26.58
CA LEU A 54 6.81 8.41 25.62
C LEU A 54 5.30 8.69 25.73
N THR A 55 4.82 9.13 26.90
CA THR A 55 3.41 9.48 27.10
C THR A 55 2.97 10.76 26.37
N ASP A 56 3.93 11.54 25.85
CA ASP A 56 3.64 12.72 25.03
C ASP A 56 3.19 12.32 23.62
N ILE A 57 3.53 11.10 23.19
CA ILE A 57 3.12 10.53 21.91
C ILE A 57 1.64 10.14 21.99
N LYS A 58 0.81 10.79 21.16
CA LYS A 58 -0.63 10.51 21.06
C LYS A 58 -0.86 9.02 20.80
N GLY A 59 -1.60 8.35 21.68
CA GLY A 59 -1.88 6.90 21.56
C GLY A 59 -1.02 6.01 22.45
N ILE A 60 0.05 6.54 23.06
CA ILE A 60 0.88 5.80 24.03
C ILE A 60 0.49 6.21 25.47
N GLY A 61 -0.32 5.37 26.11
CA GLY A 61 -0.65 5.52 27.53
C GLY A 61 0.45 5.03 28.46
N LYS A 62 0.36 5.37 29.76
CA LYS A 62 1.36 5.00 30.78
C LYS A 62 1.76 3.52 30.79
N SER A 63 0.80 2.60 30.70
CA SER A 63 1.08 1.15 30.68
C SER A 63 1.89 0.74 29.45
N ILE A 64 1.56 1.28 28.28
CA ILE A 64 2.26 0.96 27.03
C ILE A 64 3.66 1.55 27.06
N ALA A 65 3.81 2.78 27.58
CA ALA A 65 5.11 3.40 27.77
C ALA A 65 6.01 2.54 28.68
N GLU A 66 5.49 2.04 29.80
CA GLU A 66 6.21 1.12 30.71
C GLU A 66 6.68 -0.15 29.99
N ASP A 67 5.83 -0.75 29.15
CA ASP A 67 6.17 -1.91 28.33
C ASP A 67 7.27 -1.60 27.28
N ILE A 68 7.21 -0.44 26.63
CA ILE A 68 8.22 0.00 25.66
C ILE A 68 9.56 0.29 26.35
N TYR A 69 9.55 0.94 27.52
CA TYR A 69 10.75 1.18 28.33
C TYR A 69 11.41 -0.14 28.71
N ALA A 70 10.63 -1.11 29.21
CA ALA A 70 11.13 -2.42 29.57
C ALA A 70 11.73 -3.16 28.37
N TYR A 71 11.10 -3.05 27.19
CA TYR A 71 11.62 -3.65 25.96
C TYR A 71 12.93 -3.02 25.50
N ALA A 72 13.05 -1.69 25.56
CA ALA A 72 14.28 -0.99 25.21
C ALA A 72 15.45 -1.32 26.15
N GLU A 73 15.19 -1.51 27.44
CA GLU A 73 16.19 -1.82 28.45
C GLU A 73 16.59 -3.30 28.47
N THR A 74 15.62 -4.21 28.37
CA THR A 74 15.82 -5.64 28.64
C THR A 74 15.70 -6.54 27.41
N GLY A 75 15.25 -5.99 26.27
CA GLY A 75 14.87 -6.76 25.09
C GLY A 75 13.57 -7.55 25.24
N LYS A 76 12.83 -7.37 26.35
CA LYS A 76 11.57 -8.08 26.63
C LYS A 76 10.45 -7.12 26.97
N MET A 77 9.27 -7.37 26.41
CA MET A 77 8.06 -6.60 26.68
C MET A 77 7.16 -7.39 27.65
N PRO A 78 7.02 -6.98 28.93
CA PRO A 78 6.35 -7.78 29.96
C PRO A 78 4.95 -8.25 29.59
N VAL A 79 4.11 -7.38 29.03
CA VAL A 79 2.76 -7.76 28.60
C VAL A 79 2.78 -8.82 27.51
N LEU A 80 3.73 -8.74 26.57
CA LEU A 80 3.86 -9.70 25.48
C LEU A 80 4.24 -11.08 26.00
N GLU A 81 5.23 -11.13 26.89
CA GLU A 81 5.69 -12.38 27.48
C GLU A 81 4.56 -13.05 28.29
N ALA A 82 3.79 -12.27 29.05
CA ALA A 82 2.65 -12.78 29.81
C ALA A 82 1.53 -13.37 28.92
N PHE A 83 1.34 -12.86 27.71
CA PHE A 83 0.38 -13.42 26.76
C PHE A 83 0.93 -14.62 25.98
N ARG A 84 2.21 -14.59 25.60
CA ARG A 84 2.87 -15.74 24.95
C ARG A 84 2.91 -16.98 25.84
N GLU A 85 3.01 -16.81 27.17
CA GLU A 85 2.89 -17.91 28.13
C GLU A 85 1.50 -18.56 28.12
N LYS A 86 0.44 -17.79 27.83
CA LYS A 86 -0.95 -18.26 27.84
C LYS A 86 -1.44 -18.76 26.47
N ILE A 87 -0.89 -18.20 25.41
CA ILE A 87 -1.34 -18.41 24.04
C ILE A 87 -0.13 -18.80 23.20
N PRO A 88 0.00 -20.08 22.87
CA PRO A 88 1.03 -20.54 21.96
C PRO A 88 0.95 -19.80 20.62
N PRO A 89 2.11 -19.40 20.04
CA PRO A 89 2.15 -18.59 18.83
C PRO A 89 1.48 -19.27 17.62
N GLY A 90 1.44 -20.61 17.57
CA GLY A 90 0.77 -21.37 16.51
C GLY A 90 -0.75 -21.07 16.40
N LEU A 91 -1.39 -20.73 17.52
CA LEU A 91 -2.83 -20.42 17.55
C LEU A 91 -3.19 -19.08 16.91
N LEU A 92 -2.22 -18.16 16.75
CA LEU A 92 -2.46 -16.88 16.09
C LEU A 92 -2.94 -17.10 14.65
N LYS A 93 -2.31 -18.03 13.92
CA LYS A 93 -2.70 -18.38 12.55
C LYS A 93 -4.11 -18.94 12.44
N TRP A 94 -4.65 -19.50 13.52
CA TRP A 94 -6.00 -20.06 13.50
C TRP A 94 -7.08 -19.00 13.49
N THR A 95 -6.75 -17.76 13.88
CA THR A 95 -7.68 -16.62 13.83
C THR A 95 -8.10 -16.25 12.40
N GLU A 96 -7.34 -16.74 11.42
CA GLU A 96 -7.53 -16.54 9.98
C GLU A 96 -8.49 -17.59 9.37
N ILE A 97 -8.76 -18.68 10.09
CA ILE A 97 -9.58 -19.79 9.61
C ILE A 97 -11.08 -19.41 9.67
N SER A 98 -11.72 -19.31 8.51
CA SER A 98 -13.14 -19.00 8.41
C SER A 98 -14.01 -20.06 9.10
N GLY A 99 -14.91 -19.60 9.97
CA GLY A 99 -15.72 -20.47 10.82
C GLY A 99 -15.09 -20.81 12.17
N LEU A 100 -13.87 -20.32 12.43
CA LEU A 100 -13.15 -20.54 13.68
C LEU A 100 -12.85 -19.21 14.41
N GLY A 101 -13.77 -18.78 15.27
CA GLY A 101 -13.58 -17.57 16.09
C GLY A 101 -12.72 -17.82 17.34
N PRO A 102 -12.20 -16.76 18.01
CA PRO A 102 -11.31 -16.85 19.16
C PRO A 102 -11.78 -17.82 20.27
N LYS A 103 -13.08 -17.81 20.58
CA LYS A 103 -13.68 -18.73 21.57
C LYS A 103 -13.53 -20.20 21.18
N ASN A 104 -13.70 -20.52 19.90
CA ASN A 104 -13.55 -21.89 19.41
C ASN A 104 -12.08 -22.29 19.30
N ILE A 105 -11.18 -21.37 18.95
CA ILE A 105 -9.73 -21.61 18.94
C ILE A 105 -9.25 -22.00 20.34
N LEU A 106 -9.57 -21.19 21.35
CA LEU A 106 -9.23 -21.49 22.74
C LEU A 106 -9.86 -22.81 23.20
N LYS A 107 -11.14 -23.04 22.88
CA LYS A 107 -11.81 -24.30 23.24
C LYS A 107 -11.11 -25.53 22.66
N ILE A 108 -10.68 -25.48 21.39
CA ILE A 108 -9.96 -26.58 20.75
C ILE A 108 -8.61 -26.78 21.45
N HIS A 109 -7.86 -25.70 21.68
CA HIS A 109 -6.58 -25.76 22.35
C HIS A 109 -6.70 -26.30 23.78
N GLU A 110 -7.64 -25.81 24.59
CA GLU A 110 -7.87 -26.27 25.97
C GLU A 110 -8.33 -27.73 26.03
N THR A 111 -9.07 -28.21 25.03
CA THR A 111 -9.59 -29.59 25.01
C THR A 111 -8.55 -30.59 24.53
N PHE A 112 -7.79 -30.26 23.48
CA PHE A 112 -6.94 -31.21 22.77
C PHE A 112 -5.44 -30.90 22.87
N GLY A 113 -5.06 -29.72 23.40
CA GLY A 113 -3.67 -29.31 23.56
C GLY A 113 -2.92 -28.96 22.27
N ILE A 114 -3.62 -29.00 21.12
CA ILE A 114 -3.03 -28.78 19.80
C ILE A 114 -2.79 -27.30 19.52
N THR A 115 -1.74 -26.99 18.75
CA THR A 115 -1.31 -25.62 18.43
C THR A 115 -0.98 -25.41 16.97
N GLU A 116 -0.82 -26.49 16.19
CA GLU A 116 -0.46 -26.45 14.78
C GLU A 116 -1.63 -26.75 13.85
N ILE A 117 -1.62 -26.15 12.66
CA ILE A 117 -2.68 -26.35 11.65
C ILE A 117 -2.76 -27.83 11.22
N GLU A 118 -1.63 -28.52 11.10
CA GLU A 118 -1.61 -29.95 10.75
C GLU A 118 -2.32 -30.82 11.80
N GLU A 119 -2.13 -30.53 13.08
CA GLU A 119 -2.82 -31.23 14.17
C GLU A 119 -4.35 -30.95 14.13
N LEU A 120 -4.74 -29.72 13.78
CA LEU A 120 -6.14 -29.36 13.57
C LEU A 120 -6.75 -30.13 12.39
N LYS A 121 -6.00 -30.33 11.28
CA LYS A 121 -6.44 -31.17 10.16
C LYS A 121 -6.63 -32.62 10.58
N GLU A 122 -5.71 -33.19 11.34
CA GLU A 122 -5.85 -34.54 11.88
C GLU A 122 -7.12 -34.67 12.74
N LEU A 123 -7.40 -33.68 13.58
CA LEU A 123 -8.61 -33.60 14.41
C LEU A 123 -9.91 -33.49 13.59
N ILE A 124 -9.85 -32.87 12.41
CA ILE A 124 -10.99 -32.83 11.48
C ILE A 124 -11.16 -34.20 10.82
N ASN A 125 -10.07 -34.76 10.28
CA ASN A 125 -10.07 -36.02 9.54
C ASN A 125 -10.49 -37.22 10.40
N ASN A 126 -10.14 -37.25 11.68
CA ASN A 126 -10.53 -38.29 12.62
C ASN A 126 -11.94 -38.07 13.23
N GLY A 127 -12.60 -36.96 12.90
CA GLY A 127 -13.96 -36.62 13.34
C GLY A 127 -14.07 -36.15 14.79
N GLU A 128 -12.97 -35.95 15.52
CA GLU A 128 -13.00 -35.48 16.92
C GLU A 128 -13.44 -34.02 17.01
N LEU A 129 -13.07 -33.17 16.05
CA LEU A 129 -13.52 -31.77 16.03
C LEU A 129 -15.06 -31.68 16.00
N ALA A 130 -15.70 -32.54 15.20
CA ALA A 130 -17.15 -32.60 15.02
C ALA A 130 -17.92 -32.94 16.31
N LYS A 131 -17.25 -33.50 17.32
CA LYS A 131 -17.84 -33.87 18.61
C LYS A 131 -17.90 -32.70 19.59
N LEU A 132 -17.16 -31.61 19.34
CA LEU A 132 -17.21 -30.44 20.21
C LEU A 132 -18.54 -29.69 20.08
N PRO A 133 -19.17 -29.28 21.20
CA PRO A 133 -20.40 -28.47 21.16
C PRO A 133 -20.19 -27.18 20.35
N GLY A 134 -21.04 -26.96 19.34
CA GLY A 134 -20.94 -25.79 18.45
C GLY A 134 -19.98 -25.94 17.26
N LEU A 135 -19.30 -27.09 17.11
CA LEU A 135 -18.36 -27.38 16.03
C LEU A 135 -18.71 -28.68 15.30
N GLY A 136 -20.00 -28.92 15.00
CA GLY A 136 -20.46 -30.16 14.35
C GLY A 136 -19.93 -30.37 12.92
N GLY A 137 -20.33 -31.46 12.26
CA GLY A 137 -19.79 -31.89 10.96
C GLY A 137 -19.72 -30.80 9.87
N LYS A 138 -20.78 -29.99 9.69
CA LYS A 138 -20.75 -28.85 8.75
C LYS A 138 -19.72 -27.78 9.10
N SER A 139 -19.47 -27.56 10.40
CA SER A 139 -18.43 -26.62 10.85
C SER A 139 -17.04 -27.20 10.58
N ALA A 140 -16.83 -28.50 10.83
CA ALA A 140 -15.58 -29.18 10.52
C ALA A 140 -15.25 -29.15 9.02
N GLU A 141 -16.23 -29.43 8.15
CA GLU A 141 -16.07 -29.32 6.69
C GLU A 141 -15.73 -27.89 6.25
N LYS A 142 -16.37 -26.88 6.85
CA LYS A 142 -16.08 -25.47 6.57
C LYS A 142 -14.65 -25.09 6.99
N ILE A 143 -14.23 -25.53 8.17
CA ILE A 143 -12.87 -25.31 8.71
C ILE A 143 -11.84 -26.00 7.81
N GLN A 144 -12.06 -27.25 7.41
CA GLN A 144 -11.16 -27.99 6.50
C GLN A 144 -10.99 -27.27 5.17
N LYS A 145 -12.10 -26.89 4.53
CA LYS A 145 -12.04 -26.10 3.29
C LYS A 145 -11.27 -24.80 3.51
N SER A 146 -11.53 -24.09 4.59
CA SER A 146 -10.81 -22.84 4.88
C SER A 146 -9.31 -23.06 5.02
N ILE A 147 -8.87 -24.16 5.65
CA ILE A 147 -7.45 -24.51 5.76
C ILE A 147 -6.87 -24.81 4.37
N GLU A 148 -7.53 -25.64 3.56
CA GLU A 148 -7.10 -25.94 2.19
C GLU A 148 -6.96 -24.67 1.33
N TRP A 149 -7.85 -23.69 1.52
CA TRP A 149 -7.77 -22.39 0.85
C TRP A 149 -6.59 -21.54 1.35
N MET A 150 -6.37 -21.46 2.66
CA MET A 150 -5.24 -20.72 3.25
C MET A 150 -3.89 -21.29 2.80
N GLU A 151 -3.81 -22.60 2.59
CA GLU A 151 -2.58 -23.23 2.10
C GLU A 151 -2.36 -23.01 0.60
N LYS A 152 -3.45 -22.87 -0.15
CA LYS A 152 -3.39 -22.70 -1.60
C LYS A 152 -3.28 -21.23 -2.02
N TYR A 153 -3.77 -20.30 -1.20
CA TYR A 153 -3.84 -18.88 -1.52
C TYR A 153 -3.44 -18.02 -0.32
N ASP A 154 -2.61 -17.01 -0.60
CA ASP A 154 -2.20 -16.04 0.40
C ASP A 154 -3.38 -15.17 0.87
N GLU A 155 -3.34 -14.81 2.15
CA GLU A 155 -4.34 -13.95 2.79
C GLU A 155 -4.49 -12.59 2.10
N ARG A 156 -3.42 -12.13 1.46
CA ARG A 156 -3.36 -10.86 0.74
C ARG A 156 -2.93 -11.12 -0.70
N CYS A 157 -3.42 -10.31 -1.62
CA CYS A 157 -2.91 -10.27 -3.00
C CYS A 157 -2.36 -8.88 -3.29
N ARG A 158 -1.69 -8.74 -4.42
CA ARG A 158 -1.23 -7.42 -4.86
C ARG A 158 -2.39 -6.55 -5.31
N LEU A 159 -2.17 -5.24 -5.35
CA LEU A 159 -3.13 -4.25 -5.81
C LEU A 159 -3.67 -4.54 -7.21
N ASP A 160 -2.81 -4.92 -8.16
CA ASP A 160 -3.21 -5.19 -9.55
C ASP A 160 -4.08 -6.45 -9.69
N GLU A 161 -3.79 -7.49 -8.90
CA GLU A 161 -4.58 -8.71 -8.87
C GLU A 161 -5.98 -8.45 -8.30
N ALA A 162 -6.05 -7.68 -7.21
CA ALA A 162 -7.32 -7.27 -6.63
C ALA A 162 -8.11 -6.38 -7.59
N GLN A 163 -7.45 -5.42 -8.24
CA GLN A 163 -8.08 -4.52 -9.20
C GLN A 163 -8.70 -5.31 -10.36
N LYS A 164 -7.97 -6.27 -10.93
CA LYS A 164 -8.50 -7.13 -12.02
C LYS A 164 -9.76 -7.91 -11.60
N ILE A 165 -9.76 -8.46 -10.38
CA ILE A 165 -10.94 -9.19 -9.85
C ILE A 165 -12.11 -8.23 -9.65
N ALA A 166 -11.82 -7.05 -9.08
CA ALA A 166 -12.81 -6.02 -8.79
C ALA A 166 -13.44 -5.47 -10.07
N ASP A 167 -12.63 -5.15 -11.08
CA ASP A 167 -13.07 -4.57 -12.35
C ASP A 167 -14.02 -5.50 -13.11
N ASP A 168 -13.70 -6.80 -13.17
CA ASP A 168 -14.55 -7.79 -13.82
C ASP A 168 -15.93 -7.90 -13.16
N ILE A 169 -15.96 -7.98 -11.82
CA ILE A 169 -17.22 -8.06 -11.07
C ILE A 169 -17.99 -6.74 -11.15
N TYR A 170 -17.29 -5.61 -11.00
CA TYR A 170 -17.84 -4.27 -11.09
C TYR A 170 -18.51 -4.05 -12.46
N ALA A 171 -17.84 -4.43 -13.55
CA ALA A 171 -18.37 -4.33 -14.91
C ALA A 171 -19.66 -5.14 -15.11
N SER A 172 -19.80 -6.30 -14.44
CA SER A 172 -21.03 -7.11 -14.50
C SER A 172 -22.22 -6.50 -13.74
N LEU A 173 -21.97 -5.54 -12.84
CA LEU A 173 -22.98 -4.98 -11.94
C LEU A 173 -23.37 -3.54 -12.33
N LYS A 174 -22.41 -2.73 -12.78
CA LYS A 174 -22.56 -1.26 -12.87
C LYS A 174 -23.73 -0.78 -13.74
N ASP A 175 -24.06 -1.51 -14.80
CA ASP A 175 -25.08 -1.13 -15.78
C ASP A 175 -26.41 -1.90 -15.59
N LEU A 176 -26.56 -2.63 -14.47
CA LEU A 176 -27.78 -3.39 -14.17
C LEU A 176 -28.94 -2.47 -13.76
N GLU A 177 -30.16 -2.89 -14.09
CA GLU A 177 -31.37 -2.19 -13.69
C GLU A 177 -31.45 -2.06 -12.16
N GLY A 178 -31.63 -0.82 -11.69
CA GLY A 178 -31.75 -0.50 -10.27
C GLY A 178 -30.47 -0.02 -9.60
N VAL A 179 -29.31 -0.18 -10.24
CA VAL A 179 -28.06 0.44 -9.77
C VAL A 179 -28.12 1.94 -10.03
N GLN A 180 -28.12 2.72 -8.96
CA GLN A 180 -28.09 4.19 -9.04
C GLN A 180 -26.67 4.73 -8.92
N GLN A 181 -25.86 4.09 -8.06
CA GLN A 181 -24.43 4.34 -7.90
C GLN A 181 -23.74 3.02 -7.54
N ILE A 182 -22.48 2.88 -7.94
CA ILE A 182 -21.64 1.75 -7.58
C ILE A 182 -20.20 2.24 -7.40
N GLU A 183 -19.52 1.79 -6.37
CA GLU A 183 -18.14 2.16 -6.09
C GLU A 183 -17.36 0.98 -5.50
N LEU A 184 -16.06 0.92 -5.83
CA LEU A 184 -15.12 0.10 -5.08
C LEU A 184 -14.82 0.80 -3.75
N ALA A 185 -14.71 0.03 -2.67
CA ALA A 185 -14.46 0.55 -1.34
C ALA A 185 -13.22 -0.12 -0.71
N GLY A 186 -13.13 -0.08 0.62
CA GLY A 186 -12.10 -0.79 1.37
C GLY A 186 -10.68 -0.31 1.07
N SER A 187 -9.74 -1.22 1.31
CA SER A 187 -8.31 -0.97 1.09
C SER A 187 -7.95 -0.74 -0.39
N LEU A 188 -8.77 -1.27 -1.30
CA LEU A 188 -8.59 -1.11 -2.74
C LEU A 188 -8.83 0.35 -3.17
N ARG A 189 -9.92 0.96 -2.70
CA ARG A 189 -10.21 2.39 -2.95
C ARG A 189 -9.14 3.31 -2.34
N ARG A 190 -8.51 2.91 -1.23
CA ARG A 190 -7.41 3.65 -0.60
C ARG A 190 -6.03 3.34 -1.21
N SER A 191 -5.99 2.56 -2.29
CA SER A 191 -4.76 2.20 -3.01
C SER A 191 -3.69 1.58 -2.10
N LYS A 192 -4.09 0.66 -1.20
CA LYS A 192 -3.10 -0.14 -0.47
C LYS A 192 -2.37 -1.07 -1.44
N GLU A 193 -1.07 -1.22 -1.26
CA GLU A 193 -0.19 -2.01 -2.14
C GLU A 193 -0.55 -3.50 -2.17
N THR A 194 -1.08 -3.99 -1.05
CA THR A 194 -1.62 -5.34 -0.91
C THR A 194 -3.04 -5.23 -0.39
N ILE A 195 -3.91 -6.14 -0.82
CA ILE A 195 -5.35 -6.11 -0.56
C ILE A 195 -5.76 -7.39 0.14
N GLY A 196 -6.59 -7.25 1.19
CA GLY A 196 -7.25 -8.35 1.87
C GLY A 196 -8.47 -8.79 1.07
N ASP A 197 -9.66 -8.51 1.54
CA ASP A 197 -10.88 -8.63 0.75
C ASP A 197 -11.10 -7.42 -0.19
N ILE A 198 -11.98 -7.61 -1.17
CA ILE A 198 -12.46 -6.57 -2.08
C ILE A 198 -13.87 -6.17 -1.65
N ASP A 199 -14.08 -4.88 -1.38
CA ASP A 199 -15.39 -4.33 -1.04
C ASP A 199 -16.01 -3.61 -2.24
N ILE A 200 -17.25 -3.92 -2.56
CA ILE A 200 -18.07 -3.23 -3.56
C ILE A 200 -19.33 -2.71 -2.88
N LEU A 201 -19.69 -1.45 -3.15
CA LEU A 201 -20.88 -0.82 -2.62
C LEU A 201 -21.81 -0.40 -3.77
N ILE A 202 -23.10 -0.72 -3.66
CA ILE A 202 -24.15 -0.27 -4.58
C ILE A 202 -25.21 0.53 -3.83
N ALA A 203 -25.67 1.62 -4.45
CA ALA A 203 -26.92 2.28 -4.09
C ALA A 203 -28.05 1.78 -4.99
N ALA A 204 -29.09 1.19 -4.39
CA ALA A 204 -30.25 0.69 -5.12
C ALA A 204 -31.50 0.68 -4.24
N ASP A 205 -32.68 0.74 -4.87
CA ASP A 205 -33.96 0.55 -4.18
C ASP A 205 -34.16 -0.92 -3.78
N GLU A 206 -34.86 -1.15 -2.66
CA GLU A 206 -35.07 -2.49 -2.07
C GLU A 206 -35.60 -3.54 -3.07
N LYS A 207 -36.44 -3.12 -4.02
CA LYS A 207 -37.03 -4.02 -5.04
C LYS A 207 -36.00 -4.65 -5.99
N HIS A 208 -34.84 -4.01 -6.19
CA HIS A 208 -33.79 -4.48 -7.12
C HIS A 208 -32.72 -5.33 -6.43
N ILE A 209 -32.60 -5.24 -5.10
CA ILE A 209 -31.58 -5.94 -4.31
C ILE A 209 -31.48 -7.44 -4.61
N PRO A 210 -32.58 -8.22 -4.68
CA PRO A 210 -32.49 -9.66 -4.92
C PRO A 210 -31.82 -10.02 -6.25
N GLY A 211 -32.14 -9.29 -7.33
CA GLY A 211 -31.58 -9.51 -8.66
C GLY A 211 -30.10 -9.15 -8.74
N LEU A 212 -29.70 -8.06 -8.08
CA LEU A 212 -28.29 -7.66 -8.00
C LEU A 212 -27.45 -8.71 -7.26
N PHE A 213 -27.95 -9.23 -6.13
CA PHE A 213 -27.26 -10.32 -5.44
C PHE A 213 -27.26 -11.61 -6.25
N GLU A 214 -28.30 -11.91 -7.03
CA GLU A 214 -28.32 -13.08 -7.91
C GLU A 214 -27.20 -13.00 -8.95
N VAL A 215 -27.07 -11.88 -9.67
CA VAL A 215 -25.99 -11.68 -10.65
C VAL A 215 -24.63 -11.77 -9.98
N PHE A 216 -24.44 -11.10 -8.84
CA PHE A 216 -23.19 -11.14 -8.08
C PHE A 216 -22.81 -12.57 -7.65
N THR A 217 -23.74 -13.32 -7.06
CA THR A 217 -23.45 -14.68 -6.56
C THR A 217 -23.28 -15.73 -7.66
N ASN A 218 -23.80 -15.47 -8.87
CA ASN A 218 -23.67 -16.34 -10.03
C ASN A 218 -22.58 -15.87 -11.02
N HIS A 219 -21.81 -14.84 -10.67
CA HIS A 219 -20.75 -14.33 -11.53
C HIS A 219 -19.73 -15.42 -11.87
N GLY A 220 -19.20 -15.42 -13.10
CA GLY A 220 -18.35 -16.52 -13.61
C GLY A 220 -17.04 -16.76 -12.84
N ARG A 221 -16.59 -15.77 -12.06
CA ARG A 221 -15.44 -15.91 -11.14
C ARG A 221 -15.80 -16.55 -9.80
N VAL A 222 -17.07 -16.69 -9.44
CA VAL A 222 -17.48 -17.17 -8.11
C VAL A 222 -17.35 -18.68 -8.01
N THR A 223 -16.65 -19.15 -6.97
CA THR A 223 -16.50 -20.58 -6.63
C THR A 223 -17.34 -20.97 -5.43
N GLU A 224 -17.57 -20.05 -4.49
CA GLU A 224 -18.33 -20.30 -3.28
C GLU A 224 -19.06 -19.03 -2.82
N VAL A 225 -20.31 -19.19 -2.35
CA VAL A 225 -21.04 -18.14 -1.64
C VAL A 225 -20.80 -18.32 -0.14
N LEU A 226 -20.01 -17.42 0.46
CA LEU A 226 -19.61 -17.46 1.87
C LEU A 226 -20.75 -17.03 2.80
N GLY A 227 -21.62 -16.15 2.31
CA GLY A 227 -22.84 -15.72 3.00
C GLY A 227 -23.69 -14.82 2.11
N LYS A 228 -25.01 -14.92 2.24
CA LYS A 228 -25.99 -14.09 1.52
C LYS A 228 -27.06 -13.63 2.51
N GLY A 229 -27.09 -12.33 2.76
CA GLY A 229 -28.11 -11.66 3.57
C GLY A 229 -28.87 -10.62 2.75
N ASP A 230 -29.71 -9.84 3.43
CA ASP A 230 -30.60 -8.87 2.78
C ASP A 230 -29.88 -7.61 2.29
N THR A 231 -28.73 -7.26 2.88
CA THR A 231 -27.97 -6.04 2.54
C THR A 231 -26.49 -6.30 2.30
N LYS A 232 -26.03 -7.55 2.47
CA LYS A 232 -24.65 -7.98 2.23
C LYS A 232 -24.62 -9.38 1.65
N SER A 233 -23.79 -9.58 0.64
CA SER A 233 -23.38 -10.90 0.18
C SER A 233 -21.86 -10.98 0.10
N SER A 234 -21.30 -12.13 0.42
CA SER A 234 -19.86 -12.40 0.39
C SER A 234 -19.62 -13.66 -0.45
N VAL A 235 -18.70 -13.57 -1.40
CA VAL A 235 -18.32 -14.68 -2.29
C VAL A 235 -16.82 -14.90 -2.26
N ARG A 236 -16.39 -16.09 -2.67
CA ARG A 236 -15.00 -16.42 -2.96
C ARG A 236 -14.83 -16.59 -4.46
N THR A 237 -13.73 -16.08 -5.01
CA THR A 237 -13.42 -16.18 -6.43
C THR A 237 -12.58 -17.41 -6.79
N THR A 238 -12.41 -17.67 -8.08
CA THR A 238 -11.47 -18.64 -8.64
C THR A 238 -10.03 -18.38 -8.23
N ASP A 239 -9.71 -17.11 -7.97
CA ASP A 239 -8.41 -16.63 -7.51
C ASP A 239 -8.27 -16.73 -5.98
N GLY A 240 -9.23 -17.34 -5.28
CA GLY A 240 -9.23 -17.53 -3.83
C GLY A 240 -9.59 -16.29 -3.02
N ARG A 241 -9.80 -15.14 -3.67
CA ARG A 241 -10.07 -13.84 -3.04
C ARG A 241 -11.52 -13.73 -2.57
N GLN A 242 -11.73 -13.17 -1.39
CA GLN A 242 -13.07 -12.80 -0.92
C GLN A 242 -13.49 -11.47 -1.53
N VAL A 243 -14.74 -11.42 -2.00
CA VAL A 243 -15.39 -10.18 -2.47
C VAL A 243 -16.69 -10.00 -1.70
N ASP A 244 -16.84 -8.82 -1.11
CA ASP A 244 -18.00 -8.41 -0.34
C ASP A 244 -18.80 -7.37 -1.13
N LEU A 245 -20.06 -7.69 -1.45
CA LEU A 245 -21.00 -6.75 -2.02
C LEU A 245 -21.97 -6.26 -0.94
N ARG A 246 -22.06 -4.94 -0.79
CA ARG A 246 -23.03 -4.28 0.07
C ARG A 246 -23.98 -3.44 -0.76
N ILE A 247 -25.27 -3.52 -0.45
CA ILE A 247 -26.29 -2.72 -1.11
C ILE A 247 -27.00 -1.88 -0.06
N VAL A 248 -27.02 -0.57 -0.28
CA VAL A 248 -27.60 0.43 0.61
C VAL A 248 -28.65 1.27 -0.12
N LYS A 249 -29.49 1.94 0.66
CA LYS A 249 -30.43 2.93 0.10
C LYS A 249 -29.66 4.10 -0.51
N PRO A 250 -30.17 4.71 -1.60
CA PRO A 250 -29.51 5.84 -2.28
C PRO A 250 -29.10 6.98 -1.34
N GLU A 251 -29.97 7.34 -0.39
CA GLU A 251 -29.73 8.39 0.60
C GLU A 251 -28.59 8.07 1.58
N ASN A 252 -28.26 6.79 1.78
CA ASN A 252 -27.21 6.36 2.70
C ASN A 252 -25.85 6.20 2.00
N PHE A 253 -25.80 6.26 0.67
CA PHE A 253 -24.63 5.84 -0.10
C PHE A 253 -23.36 6.59 0.26
N ALA A 254 -23.42 7.91 0.42
CA ALA A 254 -22.26 8.72 0.78
C ALA A 254 -21.65 8.33 2.14
N ALA A 255 -22.49 8.11 3.15
CA ALA A 255 -22.04 7.71 4.48
C ALA A 255 -21.54 6.26 4.51
N ALA A 256 -22.22 5.36 3.78
CA ALA A 256 -21.78 3.99 3.60
C ALA A 256 -20.43 3.92 2.87
N LEU A 257 -20.25 4.69 1.80
CA LEU A 257 -18.99 4.73 1.05
C LEU A 257 -17.86 5.21 1.93
N MET A 258 -18.07 6.29 2.71
CA MET A 258 -17.09 6.75 3.70
C MET A 258 -16.73 5.65 4.71
N TYR A 259 -17.76 5.02 5.29
CA TYR A 259 -17.59 3.97 6.29
C TYR A 259 -16.83 2.75 5.75
N PHE A 260 -17.23 2.23 4.59
CA PHE A 260 -16.61 1.03 4.00
C PHE A 260 -15.31 1.33 3.26
N THR A 261 -15.04 2.60 2.88
CA THR A 261 -13.71 3.01 2.42
C THR A 261 -12.71 2.96 3.57
N GLY A 262 -13.09 3.43 4.76
CA GLY A 262 -12.17 3.51 5.89
C GLY A 262 -11.02 4.49 5.66
N SER A 263 -9.84 4.31 6.29
CA SER A 263 -9.50 3.20 7.20
C SER A 263 -10.36 3.17 8.48
N LYS A 264 -10.23 2.10 9.26
CA LYS A 264 -10.89 2.01 10.58
C LYS A 264 -10.50 3.18 11.47
N GLU A 265 -9.23 3.55 11.45
CA GLU A 265 -8.63 4.63 12.24
C GLU A 265 -9.20 5.97 11.80
N HIS A 266 -9.20 6.25 10.50
CA HIS A 266 -9.82 7.43 9.91
C HIS A 266 -11.31 7.55 10.30
N ASN A 267 -12.08 6.46 10.23
CA ASN A 267 -13.48 6.43 10.65
C ASN A 267 -13.66 6.66 12.16
N VAL A 268 -12.71 6.25 13.00
CA VAL A 268 -12.77 6.50 14.46
C VAL A 268 -12.61 8.00 14.72
N GLU A 269 -11.66 8.66 14.05
CA GLU A 269 -11.44 10.09 14.20
C GLU A 269 -12.64 10.91 13.69
N LEU A 270 -13.16 10.61 12.49
CA LEU A 270 -14.37 11.28 11.98
C LEU A 270 -15.58 11.13 12.90
N ARG A 271 -15.79 9.94 13.48
CA ARG A 271 -16.88 9.72 14.45
C ARG A 271 -16.65 10.47 15.75
N SER A 272 -15.41 10.55 16.22
CA SER A 272 -15.02 11.35 17.39
C SER A 272 -15.36 12.83 17.15
N ARG A 273 -14.96 13.36 15.98
CA ARG A 273 -15.26 14.72 15.53
C ARG A 273 -16.76 14.99 15.45
N ALA A 274 -17.54 14.06 14.89
CA ALA A 274 -18.99 14.14 14.86
C ALA A 274 -19.60 14.22 16.27
N ARG A 275 -19.17 13.37 17.21
CA ARG A 275 -19.66 13.41 18.58
C ARG A 275 -19.34 14.71 19.30
N ASN A 276 -18.14 15.25 19.11
CA ASN A 276 -17.75 16.55 19.68
C ASN A 276 -18.64 17.69 19.16
N LYS A 277 -19.30 17.49 18.01
CA LYS A 277 -20.27 18.42 17.41
C LYS A 277 -21.73 18.07 17.71
N GLY A 278 -21.99 17.16 18.66
CA GLY A 278 -23.35 16.74 18.99
C GLY A 278 -24.01 15.90 17.90
N MET A 279 -23.22 15.17 17.10
CA MET A 279 -23.71 14.33 16.00
C MET A 279 -23.19 12.88 16.12
N SER A 280 -23.90 11.95 15.48
CA SER A 280 -23.49 10.55 15.31
C SER A 280 -23.31 10.24 13.83
N LEU A 281 -22.10 9.86 13.44
CA LEU A 281 -21.77 9.36 12.11
C LEU A 281 -21.71 7.82 12.11
N ASN A 282 -22.41 7.17 11.19
CA ASN A 282 -22.41 5.73 10.97
C ASN A 282 -22.62 5.40 9.47
N GLU A 283 -22.68 4.12 9.12
CA GLU A 283 -22.86 3.64 7.74
C GLU A 283 -24.20 4.06 7.09
N TYR A 284 -25.18 4.49 7.90
CA TYR A 284 -26.49 4.94 7.43
C TYR A 284 -26.59 6.46 7.31
N GLY A 285 -25.61 7.22 7.79
CA GLY A 285 -25.66 8.68 7.71
C GLY A 285 -25.05 9.42 8.89
N LEU A 286 -25.31 10.73 8.88
CA LEU A 286 -24.97 11.67 9.94
C LEU A 286 -26.25 12.18 10.59
N TYR A 287 -26.36 12.04 11.90
CA TYR A 287 -27.57 12.32 12.69
C TYR A 287 -27.22 13.22 13.87
N LYS A 288 -28.20 13.96 14.41
CA LYS A 288 -28.00 14.63 15.71
C LYS A 288 -27.94 13.62 16.84
N LEU A 289 -27.27 13.99 17.92
CA LEU A 289 -27.38 13.31 19.21
C LEU A 289 -28.51 13.93 20.01
N LYS A 290 -29.21 13.08 20.76
CA LYS A 290 -30.14 13.48 21.82
C LYS A 290 -29.38 13.96 23.04
N GLU A 291 -30.08 14.57 24.00
CA GLU A 291 -29.47 15.05 25.25
C GLU A 291 -28.83 13.93 26.09
N ASP A 292 -29.32 12.69 25.96
CA ASP A 292 -28.78 11.50 26.61
C ASP A 292 -27.56 10.89 25.90
N GLY A 293 -27.17 11.45 24.75
CA GLY A 293 -26.04 10.99 23.93
C GLY A 293 -26.37 9.86 22.96
N GLU A 294 -27.64 9.44 22.84
CA GLU A 294 -28.07 8.48 21.82
C GLU A 294 -28.31 9.16 20.45
N THR A 295 -28.26 8.37 19.38
CA THR A 295 -28.54 8.83 18.02
C THR A 295 -30.02 9.18 17.86
N ASP A 296 -30.29 10.38 17.34
CA ASP A 296 -31.62 10.80 16.93
C ASP A 296 -31.89 10.42 15.46
N TRP A 297 -32.43 9.21 15.26
CA TRP A 297 -32.72 8.66 13.93
C TRP A 297 -33.77 9.47 13.14
N ASP A 298 -34.59 10.27 13.83
CA ASP A 298 -35.60 11.14 13.22
C ASP A 298 -35.04 12.50 12.76
N SER A 299 -33.76 12.78 13.06
CA SER A 299 -33.08 14.04 12.75
C SER A 299 -31.80 13.84 11.90
N PRO A 300 -31.90 13.27 10.68
CA PRO A 300 -30.75 13.17 9.78
C PRO A 300 -30.25 14.56 9.36
N GLN A 301 -28.95 14.70 9.15
CA GLN A 301 -28.37 15.86 8.50
C GLN A 301 -28.48 15.72 6.98
N ASP A 302 -28.61 16.84 6.28
CA ASP A 302 -28.71 16.86 4.81
C ASP A 302 -27.31 16.80 4.18
N PHE A 303 -27.05 15.74 3.42
CA PHE A 303 -25.82 15.53 2.65
C PHE A 303 -26.11 14.66 1.42
N LYS A 304 -25.33 14.82 0.35
CA LYS A 304 -25.44 13.99 -0.86
C LYS A 304 -24.15 13.27 -1.21
N THR A 305 -23.02 13.83 -0.78
CA THR A 305 -21.68 13.34 -1.10
C THR A 305 -20.85 13.14 0.17
N GLU A 306 -19.76 12.39 0.06
CA GLU A 306 -18.79 12.30 1.16
C GLU A 306 -18.30 13.70 1.57
N ALA A 307 -18.01 14.58 0.60
CA ALA A 307 -17.55 15.94 0.84
C ALA A 307 -18.53 16.80 1.67
N ASP A 308 -19.83 16.61 1.48
CA ASP A 308 -20.85 17.28 2.31
C ASP A 308 -20.74 16.85 3.79
N ILE A 309 -20.50 15.56 4.04
CA ILE A 309 -20.29 15.02 5.40
C ILE A 309 -19.03 15.63 6.02
N TYR A 310 -17.90 15.67 5.30
CA TYR A 310 -16.68 16.34 5.77
C TYR A 310 -16.95 17.81 6.14
N LYS A 311 -17.67 18.52 5.27
CA LYS A 311 -18.02 19.93 5.49
C LYS A 311 -18.90 20.14 6.72
N LEU A 312 -19.91 19.28 6.96
CA LEU A 312 -20.74 19.32 8.18
C LEU A 312 -19.92 19.08 9.45
N LEU A 313 -18.77 18.41 9.32
CA LEU A 313 -17.82 18.18 10.38
C LEU A 313 -16.72 19.26 10.47
N ASP A 314 -16.84 20.39 9.78
CA ASP A 314 -15.81 21.44 9.66
C ASP A 314 -14.44 20.86 9.25
N LEU A 315 -14.44 20.03 8.22
CA LEU A 315 -13.23 19.43 7.65
C LEU A 315 -13.32 19.51 6.13
N ASN A 316 -12.21 19.78 5.45
CA ASN A 316 -12.18 19.67 3.99
C ASN A 316 -12.17 18.19 3.58
N PHE A 317 -12.59 17.92 2.34
CA PHE A 317 -12.69 16.54 1.85
C PHE A 317 -11.31 15.87 1.81
N VAL A 318 -11.19 14.72 2.48
CA VAL A 318 -9.97 13.91 2.45
C VAL A 318 -10.09 12.83 1.35
N PRO A 319 -9.21 12.87 0.33
CA PRO A 319 -9.14 11.83 -0.70
C PRO A 319 -8.96 10.42 -0.09
N PRO A 320 -9.62 9.38 -0.63
CA PRO A 320 -9.57 8.01 -0.09
C PRO A 320 -8.16 7.49 0.19
N GLU A 321 -7.20 7.79 -0.68
CA GLU A 321 -5.81 7.34 -0.59
C GLU A 321 -5.13 7.83 0.70
N LEU A 322 -5.54 9.00 1.21
CA LEU A 322 -4.97 9.64 2.39
C LEU A 322 -5.63 9.23 3.72
N ARG A 323 -6.71 8.43 3.68
CA ARG A 323 -7.49 8.04 4.87
C ARG A 323 -6.81 6.94 5.67
N GLU A 324 -5.69 7.25 6.29
CA GLU A 324 -4.81 6.31 6.99
C GLU A 324 -4.44 6.75 8.43
N ASP A 325 -4.99 7.86 8.93
CA ASP A 325 -4.67 8.47 10.23
C ASP A 325 -3.17 8.77 10.39
N ARG A 326 -2.60 9.45 9.39
CA ARG A 326 -1.17 9.80 9.28
C ARG A 326 -0.99 11.29 8.98
N GLY A 327 -1.75 12.13 9.65
CA GLY A 327 -1.66 13.58 9.58
C GLY A 327 -2.63 14.22 8.57
N GLU A 328 -3.59 13.48 8.00
CA GLU A 328 -4.55 14.05 7.05
C GLU A 328 -5.50 15.05 7.72
N PHE A 329 -5.88 14.85 8.98
CA PHE A 329 -6.83 15.73 9.65
C PHE A 329 -6.24 17.13 9.85
N GLU A 330 -5.00 17.21 10.35
CA GLU A 330 -4.28 18.45 10.57
C GLU A 330 -4.11 19.26 9.27
N ILE A 331 -3.86 18.57 8.17
CA ILE A 331 -3.75 19.18 6.84
C ILE A 331 -5.12 19.73 6.42
N PHE A 332 -6.14 18.86 6.35
CA PHE A 332 -7.44 19.21 5.77
C PHE A 332 -8.36 20.03 6.70
N GLU A 333 -7.94 20.29 7.94
CA GLU A 333 -8.56 21.33 8.78
C GLU A 333 -8.32 22.74 8.25
N THR A 334 -7.14 22.99 7.68
CA THR A 334 -6.72 24.33 7.24
C THR A 334 -6.61 24.43 5.72
N GLN A 335 -6.17 23.37 5.06
CA GLN A 335 -5.99 23.34 3.61
C GLN A 335 -7.26 22.85 2.94
N LYS A 336 -7.74 23.66 1.99
CA LYS A 336 -8.96 23.33 1.25
C LYS A 336 -8.78 22.07 0.39
N GLU A 337 -7.58 21.91 -0.18
CA GLU A 337 -7.22 20.87 -1.12
C GLU A 337 -5.70 20.73 -1.17
N ILE A 338 -5.23 19.53 -1.50
CA ILE A 338 -3.86 19.27 -1.96
C ILE A 338 -3.97 18.93 -3.45
N ASP A 339 -3.18 19.58 -4.29
CA ASP A 339 -3.09 19.29 -5.74
C ASP A 339 -2.25 18.02 -5.97
N LEU A 340 -2.80 16.89 -5.51
CA LEU A 340 -2.18 15.58 -5.60
C LEU A 340 -2.02 15.19 -7.08
N VAL A 341 -0.85 14.65 -7.42
CA VAL A 341 -0.57 14.16 -8.78
C VAL A 341 -1.67 13.23 -9.30
N THR A 342 -1.98 13.33 -10.58
CA THR A 342 -2.96 12.52 -11.30
C THR A 342 -2.33 11.88 -12.53
N ASP A 343 -3.02 10.91 -13.13
CA ASP A 343 -2.54 10.27 -14.37
C ASP A 343 -2.41 11.30 -15.51
N ASP A 344 -3.31 12.28 -15.58
CA ASP A 344 -3.31 13.35 -16.59
C ASP A 344 -2.15 14.34 -16.43
N ASP A 345 -1.53 14.39 -15.25
CA ASP A 345 -0.34 15.23 -15.02
C ASP A 345 0.93 14.59 -15.61
N ILE A 346 0.93 13.29 -15.93
CA ILE A 346 2.12 12.57 -16.39
C ILE A 346 2.42 12.89 -17.85
N ARG A 347 3.62 13.41 -18.08
CA ARG A 347 4.13 13.86 -19.38
C ARG A 347 5.17 12.92 -19.98
N GLY A 348 5.71 11.97 -19.22
CA GLY A 348 6.68 11.03 -19.77
C GLY A 348 7.18 9.97 -18.82
N VAL A 349 7.91 9.02 -19.39
CA VAL A 349 8.51 7.86 -18.70
C VAL A 349 10.01 8.11 -18.55
N ILE A 350 10.60 7.83 -17.39
CA ILE A 350 12.04 8.02 -17.16
C ILE A 350 12.78 6.68 -17.00
N HIS A 351 12.13 5.63 -16.50
CA HIS A 351 12.71 4.29 -16.36
C HIS A 351 12.02 3.28 -17.29
N ALA A 352 12.71 2.87 -18.34
CA ALA A 352 12.26 1.85 -19.29
C ALA A 352 13.44 1.15 -19.96
N HIS A 353 13.23 -0.10 -20.34
CA HIS A 353 14.23 -1.00 -20.90
C HIS A 353 13.89 -1.34 -22.35
N SER A 354 14.92 -1.61 -23.14
CA SER A 354 14.82 -1.92 -24.55
C SER A 354 15.52 -3.24 -24.88
N THR A 355 15.49 -3.64 -26.14
CA THR A 355 16.23 -4.82 -26.63
C THR A 355 17.75 -4.73 -26.47
N TRP A 356 18.30 -3.59 -26.04
CA TRP A 356 19.71 -3.47 -25.71
C TRP A 356 20.08 -4.24 -24.43
N SER A 357 19.16 -4.36 -23.47
CA SER A 357 19.31 -5.23 -22.29
C SER A 357 18.27 -6.36 -22.31
N ASP A 358 17.30 -6.34 -21.41
CA ASP A 358 16.27 -7.39 -21.24
C ASP A 358 14.84 -6.93 -21.59
N GLY A 359 14.70 -5.73 -22.16
CA GLY A 359 13.46 -5.26 -22.76
C GLY A 359 13.05 -6.06 -23.99
N LYS A 360 11.74 -6.18 -24.23
CA LYS A 360 11.18 -6.96 -25.34
C LYS A 360 11.06 -6.19 -26.66
N PHE A 361 11.19 -4.87 -26.62
CA PHE A 361 10.92 -3.98 -27.73
C PHE A 361 12.09 -3.03 -27.95
N SER A 362 12.30 -2.63 -29.20
CA SER A 362 13.33 -1.65 -29.56
C SER A 362 13.06 -0.28 -28.93
N ILE A 363 14.09 0.57 -28.87
CA ILE A 363 13.96 1.96 -28.39
C ILE A 363 12.88 2.69 -29.20
N LYS A 364 12.87 2.49 -30.52
CA LYS A 364 11.89 3.08 -31.41
C LYS A 364 10.46 2.65 -31.07
N GLU A 365 10.21 1.36 -30.90
CA GLU A 365 8.87 0.84 -30.57
C GLU A 365 8.39 1.35 -29.19
N MET A 366 9.29 1.44 -28.20
CA MET A 366 8.98 2.00 -26.89
C MET A 366 8.67 3.50 -26.97
N ALA A 367 9.43 4.26 -27.77
CA ALA A 367 9.19 5.68 -27.99
C ALA A 367 7.87 5.94 -28.71
N GLU A 368 7.58 5.19 -29.79
CA GLU A 368 6.30 5.27 -30.51
C GLU A 368 5.12 4.96 -29.58
N ALA A 369 5.24 3.94 -28.73
CA ALA A 369 4.23 3.62 -27.72
C ALA A 369 4.00 4.73 -26.68
N CYS A 370 5.04 5.48 -26.31
CA CYS A 370 4.92 6.65 -25.44
C CYS A 370 4.23 7.82 -26.17
N ILE A 371 4.59 8.07 -27.43
CA ILE A 371 3.99 9.10 -28.27
C ILE A 371 2.48 8.83 -28.46
N GLU A 372 2.08 7.57 -28.68
CA GLU A 372 0.68 7.17 -28.80
C GLU A 372 -0.14 7.43 -27.52
N ARG A 373 0.52 7.42 -26.35
CA ARG A 373 -0.07 7.77 -25.05
C ARG A 373 -0.08 9.26 -24.78
N GLY A 374 0.47 10.08 -25.68
CA GLY A 374 0.55 11.53 -25.52
C GLY A 374 1.71 12.01 -24.64
N TYR A 375 2.67 11.14 -24.33
CA TYR A 375 3.87 11.54 -23.61
C TYR A 375 4.83 12.34 -24.49
N GLU A 376 5.62 13.20 -23.86
CA GLU A 376 6.59 14.12 -24.45
C GLU A 376 8.01 13.58 -24.42
N TYR A 377 8.29 12.58 -23.57
CA TYR A 377 9.62 11.99 -23.47
C TYR A 377 9.63 10.56 -22.95
N LEU A 378 10.75 9.88 -23.24
CA LEU A 378 11.10 8.56 -22.75
C LEU A 378 12.57 8.55 -22.31
N GLY A 379 12.84 8.16 -21.07
CA GLY A 379 14.16 7.75 -20.62
C GLY A 379 14.38 6.28 -20.94
N ILE A 380 15.44 5.98 -21.70
CA ILE A 380 15.94 4.62 -21.86
C ILE A 380 17.00 4.39 -20.81
N THR A 381 16.80 3.39 -19.97
CA THR A 381 17.64 3.08 -18.80
C THR A 381 17.92 1.58 -18.76
N ASP A 382 18.44 1.06 -19.86
CA ASP A 382 18.88 -0.33 -19.94
C ASP A 382 19.89 -0.66 -18.82
N HIS A 383 19.98 -1.94 -18.46
CA HIS A 383 20.83 -2.34 -17.36
C HIS A 383 22.33 -2.16 -17.67
N SER A 384 23.10 -1.85 -16.64
CA SER A 384 24.54 -1.61 -16.73
C SER A 384 25.40 -2.89 -16.69
N GLN A 385 26.72 -2.76 -16.90
CA GLN A 385 27.62 -3.88 -17.20
C GLN A 385 27.67 -5.01 -16.16
N THR A 386 27.40 -4.75 -14.88
CA THR A 386 27.42 -5.84 -13.87
C THR A 386 26.15 -6.68 -13.84
N ALA A 387 25.06 -6.21 -14.43
CA ALA A 387 23.80 -6.93 -14.59
C ALA A 387 23.85 -7.94 -15.75
N ALA A 388 24.87 -8.80 -15.79
CA ALA A 388 25.07 -9.77 -16.87
C ALA A 388 23.89 -10.74 -17.06
N TYR A 389 23.08 -10.96 -16.01
CA TYR A 389 21.87 -11.80 -16.08
C TYR A 389 20.73 -11.17 -16.90
N ALA A 390 20.79 -9.85 -17.11
CA ALA A 390 19.81 -9.06 -17.84
C ALA A 390 20.40 -8.43 -19.11
N GLY A 391 21.55 -8.93 -19.59
CA GLY A 391 22.17 -8.41 -20.81
C GLY A 391 22.81 -7.03 -20.63
N GLY A 392 23.29 -6.71 -19.43
CA GLY A 392 23.87 -5.41 -19.09
C GLY A 392 24.93 -4.90 -20.08
N LEU A 393 24.82 -3.62 -20.47
CA LEU A 393 25.59 -3.04 -21.58
C LEU A 393 27.05 -2.80 -21.19
N LYS A 394 27.98 -3.11 -22.09
CA LYS A 394 29.37 -2.67 -21.99
C LYS A 394 29.55 -1.24 -22.50
N PRO A 395 30.65 -0.55 -22.16
CA PRO A 395 30.92 0.82 -22.61
C PRO A 395 30.81 1.05 -24.13
N ASP A 396 31.20 0.09 -24.96
CA ASP A 396 31.08 0.21 -26.42
C ASP A 396 29.64 0.00 -26.93
N GLU A 397 28.81 -0.77 -26.20
CA GLU A 397 27.40 -0.99 -26.50
C GLU A 397 26.58 0.24 -26.09
N VAL A 398 26.92 0.86 -24.95
CA VAL A 398 26.37 2.15 -24.52
C VAL A 398 26.52 3.22 -25.61
N LYS A 399 27.72 3.35 -26.19
CA LYS A 399 27.97 4.34 -27.25
C LYS A 399 27.15 4.07 -28.51
N GLN A 400 26.96 2.81 -28.88
CA GLN A 400 26.12 2.44 -30.01
C GLN A 400 24.64 2.73 -29.75
N GLN A 401 24.17 2.49 -28.52
CA GLN A 401 22.82 2.87 -28.11
C GLN A 401 22.62 4.39 -28.17
N TRP A 402 23.61 5.18 -27.73
CA TRP A 402 23.55 6.64 -27.84
C TRP A 402 23.46 7.11 -29.29
N ASP A 403 24.21 6.50 -30.21
CA ASP A 403 24.11 6.80 -31.65
C ASP A 403 22.71 6.48 -32.20
N GLU A 404 22.08 5.38 -31.76
CA GLU A 404 20.69 5.05 -32.12
C GLU A 404 19.70 6.09 -31.57
N ILE A 405 19.82 6.46 -30.30
CA ILE A 405 18.97 7.46 -29.65
C ILE A 405 19.10 8.82 -30.34
N ASP A 406 20.31 9.25 -30.69
CA ASP A 406 20.54 10.52 -31.40
C ASP A 406 19.89 10.51 -32.79
N ALA A 407 20.03 9.41 -33.54
CA ALA A 407 19.40 9.26 -34.84
C ALA A 407 17.86 9.28 -34.75
N LEU A 408 17.28 8.65 -33.72
CA LEU A 408 15.84 8.67 -33.48
C LEU A 408 15.34 10.07 -33.10
N ASN A 409 16.05 10.76 -32.21
CA ASN A 409 15.73 12.14 -31.83
C ASN A 409 15.82 13.10 -33.03
N GLU A 410 16.85 12.98 -33.88
CA GLU A 410 16.94 13.75 -35.12
C GLU A 410 15.78 13.44 -36.07
N GLY A 411 15.39 12.17 -36.15
CA GLY A 411 14.22 11.70 -36.90
C GLY A 411 12.92 12.36 -36.44
N PHE A 412 12.62 12.33 -35.13
CA PHE A 412 11.42 12.95 -34.55
C PHE A 412 11.40 14.46 -34.77
N LYS A 413 12.54 15.13 -34.55
CA LYS A 413 12.67 16.56 -34.82
C LYS A 413 12.41 16.90 -36.29
N SER A 414 12.93 16.09 -37.21
CA SER A 414 12.77 16.28 -38.66
C SER A 414 11.33 16.03 -39.13
N SER A 415 10.60 15.12 -38.47
CA SER A 415 9.17 14.89 -38.75
C SER A 415 8.24 15.88 -38.05
N GLY A 416 8.76 16.79 -37.22
CA GLY A 416 7.96 17.75 -36.44
C GLY A 416 7.27 17.12 -35.23
N THR A 417 7.71 15.94 -34.80
CA THR A 417 7.22 15.26 -33.61
C THR A 417 7.91 15.87 -32.38
N ASN A 418 7.14 16.45 -31.47
CA ASN A 418 7.65 17.02 -30.22
C ASN A 418 7.86 15.92 -29.17
N PHE A 419 8.92 15.13 -29.32
CA PHE A 419 9.26 14.03 -28.44
C PHE A 419 10.78 13.91 -28.25
N VAL A 420 11.22 13.58 -27.03
CA VAL A 420 12.65 13.41 -26.70
C VAL A 420 12.89 12.05 -26.06
N ILE A 421 13.87 11.31 -26.57
CA ILE A 421 14.45 10.16 -25.88
C ILE A 421 15.68 10.64 -25.10
N PHE A 422 15.67 10.46 -23.78
CA PHE A 422 16.82 10.73 -22.91
C PHE A 422 17.71 9.49 -22.81
N LYS A 423 19.03 9.71 -22.89
CA LYS A 423 20.08 8.71 -22.70
C LYS A 423 20.29 8.47 -21.21
N GLY A 424 19.54 7.54 -20.65
CA GLY A 424 19.71 7.11 -19.27
C GLY A 424 20.49 5.80 -19.16
N ILE A 425 20.71 5.38 -17.91
CA ILE A 425 21.16 4.04 -17.57
C ILE A 425 20.64 3.68 -16.18
N GLU A 426 20.28 2.43 -15.98
CA GLU A 426 20.16 1.88 -14.64
C GLU A 426 21.51 1.26 -14.24
N SER A 427 22.31 2.05 -13.52
CA SER A 427 23.63 1.65 -13.02
C SER A 427 23.52 0.91 -11.69
N ASP A 428 24.12 -0.28 -11.65
CA ASP A 428 24.30 -1.04 -10.44
C ASP A 428 25.17 -0.28 -9.43
N ILE A 429 24.66 -0.14 -8.21
CA ILE A 429 25.47 0.30 -7.07
C ILE A 429 26.26 -0.90 -6.59
N LEU A 430 27.59 -0.89 -6.63
CA LEU A 430 28.44 -1.98 -6.15
C LEU A 430 28.42 -2.08 -4.61
N ALA A 431 28.99 -3.16 -4.05
CA ALA A 431 28.93 -3.42 -2.60
C ALA A 431 29.61 -2.34 -1.75
N ASP A 432 30.58 -1.61 -2.30
CA ASP A 432 31.25 -0.46 -1.69
C ASP A 432 30.55 0.88 -1.96
N GLY A 433 29.50 0.87 -2.78
CA GLY A 433 28.71 2.05 -3.15
C GLY A 433 29.24 2.83 -4.34
N SER A 434 30.28 2.36 -5.04
CA SER A 434 30.61 2.92 -6.36
C SER A 434 29.54 2.53 -7.38
N LEU A 435 29.44 3.29 -8.46
CA LEU A 435 28.68 2.88 -9.64
C LEU A 435 29.52 1.93 -10.49
N ASP A 436 28.86 1.15 -11.34
CA ASP A 436 29.50 0.11 -12.13
C ASP A 436 30.06 0.59 -13.48
N TYR A 437 30.33 1.89 -13.65
CA TYR A 437 31.09 2.44 -14.77
C TYR A 437 32.16 3.42 -14.30
N GLU A 438 33.14 3.66 -15.15
CA GLU A 438 34.09 4.77 -14.99
C GLU A 438 33.40 6.12 -15.26
N ASP A 439 33.94 7.18 -14.68
CA ASP A 439 33.38 8.54 -14.73
C ASP A 439 33.17 9.06 -16.16
N ASP A 440 34.04 8.68 -17.11
CA ASP A 440 33.96 9.11 -18.51
C ASP A 440 32.74 8.55 -19.25
N ILE A 441 32.28 7.35 -18.86
CA ILE A 441 31.04 6.76 -19.36
C ILE A 441 29.84 7.37 -18.64
N LEU A 442 29.92 7.55 -17.31
CA LEU A 442 28.83 8.13 -16.51
C LEU A 442 28.51 9.57 -16.94
N GLU A 443 29.52 10.37 -17.27
CA GLU A 443 29.37 11.76 -17.74
C GLU A 443 28.61 11.88 -19.07
N GLY A 444 28.64 10.83 -19.90
CA GLY A 444 28.00 10.87 -21.23
C GLY A 444 26.49 10.62 -21.22
N PHE A 445 25.92 10.14 -20.12
CA PHE A 445 24.48 9.98 -19.97
C PHE A 445 23.81 11.31 -19.64
N ASP A 446 22.56 11.49 -20.10
CA ASP A 446 21.71 12.60 -19.64
C ASP A 446 21.41 12.44 -18.14
N PHE A 447 21.21 11.20 -17.66
CA PHE A 447 20.97 10.92 -16.25
C PHE A 447 21.33 9.47 -15.88
N VAL A 448 21.63 9.24 -14.60
CA VAL A 448 21.88 7.90 -14.05
C VAL A 448 20.85 7.59 -12.96
N ILE A 449 20.17 6.44 -13.10
CA ILE A 449 19.43 5.78 -12.03
C ILE A 449 20.39 4.81 -11.36
N ALA A 450 20.62 4.98 -10.06
CA ALA A 450 21.47 4.09 -9.28
C ALA A 450 20.61 3.11 -8.47
N SER A 451 20.80 1.80 -8.69
CA SER A 451 19.96 0.74 -8.14
C SER A 451 20.78 -0.35 -7.44
N VAL A 452 20.22 -0.97 -6.40
CA VAL A 452 20.83 -2.16 -5.76
C VAL A 452 20.15 -3.43 -6.26
N HIS A 453 20.88 -4.27 -7.00
CA HIS A 453 20.35 -5.57 -7.45
C HIS A 453 20.91 -6.78 -6.70
N GLN A 454 22.05 -6.61 -6.02
CA GLN A 454 22.77 -7.68 -5.35
C GLN A 454 23.10 -7.31 -3.90
N SER A 455 23.32 -8.35 -3.08
CA SER A 455 23.66 -8.20 -1.66
C SER A 455 22.60 -7.42 -0.86
N LEU A 456 21.31 -7.70 -1.12
CA LEU A 456 20.17 -7.04 -0.47
C LEU A 456 20.09 -7.30 1.05
N GLU A 457 20.68 -8.41 1.51
CA GLU A 457 20.66 -8.82 2.93
C GLU A 457 21.79 -8.22 3.78
N MET A 458 22.53 -7.22 3.25
CA MET A 458 23.61 -6.59 4.01
C MET A 458 23.09 -5.88 5.28
N PRO A 459 23.93 -5.74 6.32
CA PRO A 459 23.60 -4.95 7.50
C PRO A 459 23.23 -3.50 7.14
N GLU A 460 22.24 -2.93 7.85
CA GLU A 460 21.69 -1.60 7.59
C GLU A 460 22.74 -0.51 7.45
N ASN A 461 23.69 -0.44 8.40
CA ASN A 461 24.77 0.55 8.37
C ASN A 461 25.65 0.46 7.12
N LYS A 462 25.85 -0.75 6.58
CA LYS A 462 26.60 -0.99 5.35
C LYS A 462 25.79 -0.66 4.11
N MET A 463 24.50 -0.98 4.11
CA MET A 463 23.59 -0.59 3.04
C MET A 463 23.45 0.94 2.96
N MET A 464 23.35 1.63 4.11
CA MET A 464 23.33 3.10 4.15
C MET A 464 24.65 3.73 3.70
N GLU A 465 25.81 3.13 4.02
CA GLU A 465 27.12 3.56 3.48
C GLU A 465 27.16 3.43 1.94
N ARG A 466 26.64 2.31 1.42
CA ARG A 466 26.52 2.05 -0.02
C ARG A 466 25.65 3.10 -0.73
N PHE A 467 24.46 3.40 -0.22
CA PHE A 467 23.62 4.48 -0.77
C PHE A 467 24.25 5.86 -0.63
N ARG A 468 24.94 6.14 0.48
CA ARG A 468 25.67 7.40 0.66
C ARG A 468 26.71 7.65 -0.41
N ASN A 469 27.49 6.63 -0.76
CA ASN A 469 28.51 6.76 -1.80
C ASN A 469 27.86 6.94 -3.18
N ALA A 470 26.81 6.18 -3.48
CA ALA A 470 26.07 6.30 -4.74
C ALA A 470 25.45 7.70 -4.92
N ILE A 471 24.72 8.22 -3.93
CA ILE A 471 24.08 9.55 -4.00
C ILE A 471 25.13 10.68 -4.13
N LYS A 472 26.31 10.50 -3.53
CA LYS A 472 27.42 11.48 -3.62
C LYS A 472 28.15 11.45 -4.96
N ASN A 473 27.99 10.40 -5.76
CA ASN A 473 28.51 10.40 -7.13
C ASN A 473 27.87 11.57 -7.92
N PRO A 474 28.67 12.39 -8.62
CA PRO A 474 28.18 13.60 -9.29
C PRO A 474 27.23 13.31 -10.45
N TYR A 475 27.17 12.08 -10.97
CA TYR A 475 26.32 11.69 -12.10
C TYR A 475 24.98 11.08 -11.68
N THR A 476 24.84 10.65 -10.41
CA THR A 476 23.58 10.09 -9.91
C THR A 476 22.48 11.15 -9.82
N ARG A 477 21.38 10.92 -10.54
CA ARG A 477 20.18 11.79 -10.52
C ARG A 477 18.99 11.15 -9.86
N MET A 478 18.97 9.83 -9.79
CA MET A 478 17.87 9.09 -9.20
C MET A 478 18.36 7.84 -8.47
N ILE A 479 17.68 7.47 -7.39
CA ILE A 479 17.78 6.14 -6.79
C ILE A 479 16.57 5.31 -7.24
N GLY A 480 16.83 4.19 -7.91
CA GLY A 480 15.81 3.25 -8.38
C GLY A 480 15.39 2.28 -7.29
N HIS A 481 14.09 1.95 -7.22
CA HIS A 481 13.44 1.00 -6.30
C HIS A 481 14.31 0.60 -5.06
N PRO A 482 14.50 1.53 -4.10
CA PRO A 482 15.64 1.51 -3.17
C PRO A 482 15.67 0.31 -2.23
N THR A 483 14.51 -0.26 -1.89
CA THR A 483 14.45 -1.38 -0.95
C THR A 483 14.72 -2.72 -1.62
N GLY A 484 14.55 -2.79 -2.94
CA GLY A 484 14.56 -4.03 -3.70
C GLY A 484 13.44 -5.00 -3.31
N ARG A 485 12.39 -4.57 -2.60
CA ARG A 485 11.30 -5.45 -2.18
C ARG A 485 10.54 -6.02 -3.37
N LEU A 486 9.96 -7.20 -3.18
CA LEU A 486 8.93 -7.76 -4.04
C LEU A 486 7.74 -8.12 -3.17
N LEU A 487 6.64 -7.37 -3.29
CA LEU A 487 5.44 -7.53 -2.48
C LEU A 487 4.98 -8.99 -2.50
N LEU A 488 4.80 -9.56 -1.30
CA LEU A 488 4.40 -10.96 -1.06
C LEU A 488 5.42 -12.02 -1.51
N LYS A 489 6.67 -11.64 -1.81
CA LYS A 489 7.70 -12.58 -2.28
C LYS A 489 9.09 -12.37 -1.68
N ARG A 490 9.52 -11.12 -1.53
CA ARG A 490 10.84 -10.73 -1.01
C ARG A 490 10.68 -9.50 -0.12
N GLU A 491 11.10 -9.64 1.14
CA GLU A 491 11.15 -8.55 2.10
C GLU A 491 12.08 -7.41 1.63
N GLU A 492 11.88 -6.23 2.21
CA GLU A 492 12.74 -5.06 1.99
C GLU A 492 14.16 -5.26 2.52
N SER A 493 15.14 -4.65 1.84
CA SER A 493 16.50 -4.53 2.37
C SER A 493 16.50 -3.68 3.63
N LYS A 494 17.40 -3.99 4.57
CA LYS A 494 17.55 -3.21 5.81
C LYS A 494 18.18 -1.85 5.50
N ILE A 495 17.37 -0.79 5.48
CA ILE A 495 17.75 0.57 5.10
C ILE A 495 16.98 1.55 5.98
N ASP A 496 17.64 2.60 6.46
CA ASP A 496 16.94 3.75 7.04
C ASP A 496 16.43 4.65 5.90
N LEU A 497 15.16 4.48 5.55
CA LEU A 497 14.52 5.23 4.47
C LEU A 497 14.26 6.70 4.84
N ASN A 498 14.17 7.07 6.12
CA ASN A 498 14.09 8.48 6.51
C ASN A 498 15.44 9.16 6.25
N GLU A 499 16.54 8.53 6.64
CA GLU A 499 17.89 9.02 6.35
C GLU A 499 18.16 9.08 4.84
N LEU A 500 17.73 8.05 4.08
CA LEU A 500 17.87 8.03 2.62
C LEU A 500 17.13 9.19 1.94
N VAL A 501 15.88 9.47 2.36
CA VAL A 501 15.07 10.58 1.82
C VAL A 501 15.72 11.94 2.10
N VAL A 502 16.23 12.17 3.31
CA VAL A 502 16.96 13.41 3.66
C VAL A 502 18.19 13.57 2.76
N LEU A 503 19.00 12.52 2.69
CA LEU A 503 20.24 12.52 1.91
C LEU A 503 19.99 12.76 0.41
N ALA A 504 18.97 12.14 -0.16
CA ALA A 504 18.61 12.32 -1.56
C ALA A 504 18.21 13.79 -1.84
N ALA A 505 17.41 14.39 -0.95
CA ALA A 505 17.03 15.80 -1.07
C ALA A 505 18.24 16.76 -0.96
N GLU A 506 19.16 16.52 -0.02
CA GLU A 506 20.38 17.33 0.14
C GLU A 506 21.28 17.34 -1.10
N HIS A 507 21.24 16.25 -1.88
CA HIS A 507 22.08 16.04 -3.05
C HIS A 507 21.37 16.28 -4.40
N ASN A 508 20.14 16.82 -4.35
CA ASN A 508 19.26 17.00 -5.52
C ASN A 508 19.11 15.70 -6.35
N THR A 509 19.01 14.57 -5.65
CA THR A 509 18.79 13.24 -6.22
C THR A 509 17.33 12.86 -5.97
N ALA A 510 16.60 12.47 -7.02
CA ALA A 510 15.24 11.98 -6.86
C ALA A 510 15.24 10.54 -6.30
N ILE A 511 14.19 10.15 -5.60
CA ILE A 511 13.94 8.73 -5.29
C ILE A 511 12.74 8.26 -6.12
N GLU A 512 12.91 7.12 -6.78
CA GLU A 512 11.87 6.50 -7.58
C GLU A 512 10.69 5.99 -6.73
N ILE A 513 9.48 6.15 -7.27
CA ILE A 513 8.31 5.32 -6.97
C ILE A 513 8.12 4.39 -8.15
N ASN A 514 8.59 3.16 -8.00
CA ASN A 514 8.50 2.12 -8.99
C ASN A 514 7.06 1.63 -9.06
N ALA A 515 6.39 1.96 -10.14
CA ALA A 515 4.98 1.74 -10.37
C ALA A 515 4.63 0.27 -10.67
N ASN A 516 5.62 -0.61 -10.81
CA ASN A 516 5.36 -2.03 -10.98
C ASN A 516 4.61 -2.57 -9.74
N PRO A 517 3.41 -3.16 -9.88
CA PRO A 517 2.62 -3.66 -8.76
C PRO A 517 3.31 -4.73 -7.92
N ARG A 518 4.38 -5.35 -8.44
CA ARG A 518 5.24 -6.27 -7.68
C ARG A 518 6.18 -5.56 -6.72
N ARG A 519 6.45 -4.27 -6.91
CA ARG A 519 7.42 -3.48 -6.13
C ARG A 519 6.72 -2.38 -5.34
N LEU A 520 6.06 -1.45 -6.04
CA LEU A 520 5.47 -0.22 -5.49
C LEU A 520 6.44 0.51 -4.56
N ASP A 521 7.70 0.66 -4.97
CA ASP A 521 8.83 1.06 -4.13
C ASP A 521 9.44 2.36 -4.67
N LEU A 522 9.42 3.50 -3.98
CA LEU A 522 9.35 3.72 -2.54
C LEU A 522 7.99 3.50 -1.85
N ASP A 523 8.02 2.96 -0.63
CA ASP A 523 6.86 2.86 0.25
C ASP A 523 6.25 4.24 0.55
N TRP A 524 4.94 4.39 0.29
CA TRP A 524 4.19 5.64 0.48
C TRP A 524 4.30 6.22 1.90
N LYS A 525 4.60 5.42 2.92
CA LYS A 525 4.76 5.86 4.31
C LYS A 525 5.83 6.95 4.47
N PHE A 526 6.83 6.99 3.60
CA PHE A 526 7.92 7.97 3.60
C PHE A 526 7.55 9.29 2.90
N GLY A 527 6.36 9.38 2.31
CA GLY A 527 5.86 10.58 1.66
C GLY A 527 5.77 11.82 2.57
N ASN A 528 5.48 11.63 3.86
CA ASN A 528 5.53 12.72 4.85
C ASN A 528 6.94 13.30 5.00
N LYS A 529 7.95 12.43 5.13
CA LYS A 529 9.36 12.86 5.23
C LYS A 529 9.83 13.51 3.93
N ALA A 530 9.46 12.94 2.79
CA ALA A 530 9.74 13.52 1.49
C ALA A 530 9.13 14.92 1.32
N LYS A 531 7.91 15.14 1.82
CA LYS A 531 7.28 16.48 1.82
C LYS A 531 8.01 17.46 2.74
N GLU A 532 8.41 17.01 3.93
CA GLU A 532 9.15 17.82 4.91
C GLU A 532 10.46 18.38 4.33
N VAL A 533 11.23 17.54 3.63
CA VAL A 533 12.55 17.91 3.09
C VAL A 533 12.50 18.41 1.63
N GLY A 534 11.31 18.48 1.04
CA GLY A 534 11.13 18.93 -0.35
C GLY A 534 11.73 17.98 -1.39
N MET A 535 11.85 16.68 -1.07
CA MET A 535 12.42 15.69 -1.98
C MET A 535 11.58 15.58 -3.26
N MET A 536 12.27 15.60 -4.40
CA MET A 536 11.71 15.28 -5.70
C MET A 536 11.57 13.75 -5.86
N THR A 537 10.48 13.27 -6.45
CA THR A 537 10.32 11.86 -6.82
C THR A 537 10.16 11.69 -8.33
N SER A 538 10.30 10.46 -8.80
CA SER A 538 9.98 10.04 -10.16
C SER A 538 9.10 8.80 -10.10
N ILE A 539 7.94 8.84 -10.74
CA ILE A 539 7.03 7.70 -10.85
C ILE A 539 7.40 6.95 -12.13
N ASN A 540 7.76 5.68 -12.01
CA ASN A 540 8.41 4.97 -13.10
C ASN A 540 7.90 3.53 -13.22
N PRO A 541 7.50 3.07 -14.42
CA PRO A 541 6.95 1.74 -14.61
C PRO A 541 7.99 0.63 -14.61
N ASP A 542 9.28 0.97 -14.77
CA ASP A 542 10.34 -0.04 -14.94
C ASP A 542 9.96 -0.98 -16.11
N ALA A 543 9.59 -0.34 -17.23
CA ALA A 543 8.87 -0.97 -18.31
C ALA A 543 9.82 -1.76 -19.22
N HIS A 544 9.64 -3.08 -19.25
CA HIS A 544 10.37 -3.99 -20.14
C HIS A 544 9.56 -4.36 -21.40
N ASN A 545 8.37 -3.79 -21.56
CA ASN A 545 7.47 -3.95 -22.70
C ASN A 545 6.46 -2.81 -22.75
N ILE A 546 5.79 -2.67 -23.90
CA ILE A 546 4.81 -1.60 -24.15
C ILE A 546 3.66 -1.61 -23.14
N ASP A 547 3.07 -2.76 -22.84
CA ASP A 547 1.98 -2.87 -21.84
C ASP A 547 2.47 -2.49 -20.42
N GLY A 548 3.77 -2.63 -20.17
CA GLY A 548 4.42 -2.22 -18.92
C GLY A 548 4.36 -0.72 -18.68
N ILE A 549 4.28 0.10 -19.73
CA ILE A 549 4.15 1.57 -19.62
C ILE A 549 2.89 1.94 -18.84
N ASP A 550 1.80 1.18 -19.02
CA ASP A 550 0.49 1.45 -18.39
C ASP A 550 0.49 1.17 -16.87
N LEU A 551 1.54 0.53 -16.35
CA LEU A 551 1.72 0.35 -14.90
C LEU A 551 1.94 1.67 -14.17
N MET A 552 2.29 2.76 -14.89
CA MET A 552 2.45 4.12 -14.34
C MET A 552 1.32 4.52 -13.39
N SER A 553 0.08 4.16 -13.73
CA SER A 553 -1.13 4.47 -12.95
C SER A 553 -1.08 3.94 -11.51
N TYR A 554 -0.46 2.78 -11.29
CA TYR A 554 -0.27 2.26 -9.94
C TYR A 554 0.72 3.12 -9.14
N GLY A 555 1.78 3.60 -9.79
CA GLY A 555 2.74 4.53 -9.20
C GLY A 555 2.11 5.88 -8.84
N VAL A 556 1.22 6.41 -9.69
CA VAL A 556 0.43 7.62 -9.39
C VAL A 556 -0.42 7.40 -8.15
N ARG A 557 -1.12 6.27 -8.04
CA ARG A 557 -1.91 5.93 -6.84
C ARG A 557 -1.06 5.89 -5.56
N ILE A 558 0.16 5.37 -5.63
CA ILE A 558 1.10 5.33 -4.50
C ILE A 558 1.69 6.71 -4.19
N ALA A 559 2.00 7.52 -5.20
CA ALA A 559 2.45 8.89 -5.04
C ALA A 559 1.37 9.76 -4.37
N ARG A 560 0.11 9.63 -4.81
CA ARG A 560 -1.05 10.27 -4.16
C ARG A 560 -1.16 9.86 -2.70
N LYS A 561 -1.04 8.57 -2.41
CA LYS A 561 -1.02 8.03 -1.04
C LYS A 561 0.14 8.57 -0.21
N GLY A 562 1.29 8.80 -0.81
CA GLY A 562 2.47 9.47 -0.25
C GLY A 562 2.35 11.00 -0.19
N LYS A 563 1.18 11.58 -0.47
CA LYS A 563 0.93 13.04 -0.46
C LYS A 563 1.82 13.82 -1.43
N TYR A 564 2.22 13.22 -2.55
CA TYR A 564 2.96 13.93 -3.60
C TYR A 564 2.02 14.83 -4.38
N GLU A 565 2.36 16.12 -4.37
CA GLU A 565 1.83 17.13 -5.28
C GLU A 565 2.61 17.09 -6.59
N LYS A 566 1.98 17.47 -7.70
CA LYS A 566 2.61 17.39 -9.04
C LYS A 566 3.96 18.11 -9.09
N GLU A 567 4.11 19.23 -8.36
CA GLU A 567 5.34 20.02 -8.36
C GLU A 567 6.57 19.23 -7.91
N ARG A 568 6.39 18.19 -7.09
CA ARG A 568 7.44 17.32 -6.54
C ARG A 568 7.59 15.99 -7.30
N VAL A 569 7.00 15.86 -8.49
CA VAL A 569 7.09 14.67 -9.35
C VAL A 569 7.72 15.05 -10.68
N LEU A 570 8.87 14.47 -11.02
CA LEU A 570 9.60 14.74 -12.26
C LEU A 570 8.76 14.43 -13.50
N ASN A 571 7.96 13.37 -13.47
CA ASN A 571 7.14 12.94 -14.60
C ASN A 571 6.06 13.95 -15.00
N THR A 572 5.82 15.00 -14.20
CA THR A 572 4.85 16.06 -14.51
C THR A 572 5.48 17.28 -15.18
N LYS A 573 6.80 17.27 -15.32
CA LYS A 573 7.58 18.36 -15.91
C LYS A 573 7.67 18.18 -17.42
N SER A 574 7.80 19.29 -18.14
CA SER A 574 8.13 19.23 -19.58
C SER A 574 9.49 18.57 -19.82
N ALA A 575 9.74 18.11 -21.04
CA ALA A 575 11.05 17.55 -21.41
C ALA A 575 12.20 18.54 -21.10
N GLU A 576 12.02 19.83 -21.33
CA GLU A 576 13.02 20.86 -21.02
C GLU A 576 13.28 21.00 -19.51
N GLU A 577 12.23 20.94 -18.69
CA GLU A 577 12.35 21.02 -17.23
C GLU A 577 13.00 19.75 -16.65
N VAL A 578 12.67 18.57 -17.18
CA VAL A 578 13.34 17.31 -16.82
C VAL A 578 14.82 17.36 -17.15
N LYS A 579 15.15 17.83 -18.37
CA LYS A 579 16.55 18.03 -18.79
C LYS A 579 17.28 19.01 -17.87
N ALA A 580 16.65 20.12 -17.51
CA ALA A 580 17.24 21.10 -16.59
C ALA A 580 17.49 20.50 -15.20
N PHE A 581 16.61 19.61 -14.71
CA PHE A 581 16.85 18.87 -13.47
C PHE A 581 18.07 17.95 -13.57
N PHE A 582 18.22 17.25 -14.69
CA PHE A 582 19.39 16.41 -14.96
C PHE A 582 20.69 17.20 -15.10
N GLU A 583 20.65 18.44 -15.56
CA GLU A 583 21.84 19.30 -15.70
C GLU A 583 22.17 20.12 -14.43
N ALA A 584 21.32 20.08 -13.41
CA ALA A 584 21.39 20.99 -12.25
C ALA A 584 22.55 20.73 -11.27
N ARG A 585 23.33 19.66 -11.45
CA ARG A 585 24.40 19.25 -10.52
C ARG A 585 25.72 18.96 -11.22
#